data_AF-A0A940DI65-F1
#
_entry.id   AF-A0A940DI65-F1
#
_cell.length_a   1.000
_cell.length_b   1.000
_cell.length_c   1.000
_cell.angle_alpha   90.00
_cell.angle_beta   90.00
_cell.angle_gamma   90.00
#
_symmetry.space_group_name_H-M   'P 1'
#
loop_
_entity.id
_entity.type
_entity.pdbx_description
1 polymer ?
#
loop_
_entity_poly.entity_id
_entity_poly.type
_entity_poly.pdbx_seq_one_letter_code
_entity_poly.pdbx_strand_id
1 'polypeptide(L)'
;MVKTRRKITTLRVLQVLFYALGFPLFVHLVMLVARPLSDSSLTTGINGSLSILIACAMWAVVIIVQLLMRAICRKNRMARAVVVALVAAVITIAPILYSDFVLKGKYEEDAKAAAEQGVETETYEVQITEYADFVAETNAEINAFLEVFNIEFVSKDYNRGGANTDLSEVTYDAEKDVYLSANGMYSDGYRFGYLAAKEVLTNYYSNKLAYEAEGKDIDVELASVIAELESDPSSDWNKYKNGASASSFAMEGFEYITSSTEYEDAYGEDGSATKYYLTEERLNSILSVVGEKFGDNAALKTLLGVFAGNGDGSGEGIGAIVDKVLAILNKDLDVDTLLEVVNGIELSGQSLGGMLAGLLGEEGATELTKDMLFGLLVNFSSYQSPMTYPVYYFIEDANLRDYAYAKYYATVHGATLGSVLVGTPNASGVEYVGEITMSTSGTINPYSGSELLGMFAKWDFEQKLQNEYYPIFAVREIALKMSAVIVFTLMAAYFFTALIDKQYAKLTLKAEGGNR
;
A
#
# COMPACT_ATOMS: atom_id res chain seq x y z
N MET A 1 -38.78 -39.06 41.07
CA MET A 1 -38.80 -37.86 40.19
C MET A 1 -37.38 -37.31 39.91
N VAL A 2 -36.52 -37.18 40.93
CA VAL A 2 -35.12 -36.68 40.81
C VAL A 2 -34.25 -37.46 39.81
N LYS A 3 -34.26 -38.81 39.84
CA LYS A 3 -33.47 -39.64 38.90
C LYS A 3 -33.85 -39.42 37.43
N THR A 4 -35.14 -39.23 37.13
CA THR A 4 -35.61 -38.99 35.76
C THR A 4 -35.25 -37.59 35.28
N ARG A 5 -35.36 -36.57 36.15
CA ARG A 5 -34.90 -35.20 35.84
C ARG A 5 -33.40 -35.15 35.56
N ARG A 6 -32.56 -35.80 36.38
CA ARG A 6 -31.11 -35.92 36.11
C ARG A 6 -30.81 -36.54 34.76
N LYS A 7 -31.48 -37.64 34.40
CA LYS A 7 -31.32 -38.29 33.08
C LYS A 7 -31.67 -37.36 31.92
N ILE A 8 -32.75 -36.57 32.04
CA ILE A 8 -33.13 -35.59 31.01
C ILE A 8 -32.04 -34.54 30.84
N THR A 9 -31.51 -33.99 31.94
CA THR A 9 -30.41 -33.01 31.88
C THR A 9 -29.18 -33.59 31.19
N THR A 10 -28.75 -34.80 31.56
CA THR A 10 -27.61 -35.46 30.91
C THR A 10 -27.83 -35.66 29.41
N LEU A 11 -29.02 -36.12 29.01
CA LEU A 11 -29.33 -36.31 27.58
C LEU A 11 -29.37 -34.99 26.81
N ARG A 12 -29.84 -33.89 27.43
CA ARG A 12 -29.80 -32.54 26.84
C ARG A 12 -28.37 -32.05 26.64
N VAL A 13 -27.50 -32.25 27.64
CA VAL A 13 -26.08 -31.90 27.52
C VAL A 13 -25.44 -32.67 26.35
N LEU A 14 -25.70 -33.98 26.24
CA LEU A 14 -25.20 -34.79 25.12
C LEU A 14 -25.77 -34.29 23.77
N GLN A 15 -27.07 -34.01 23.68
CA GLN A 15 -27.67 -33.48 22.46
C GLN A 15 -26.97 -32.19 21.99
N VAL A 16 -26.74 -31.24 22.91
CA VAL A 16 -26.08 -29.97 22.60
C VAL A 16 -24.63 -30.20 22.19
N LEU A 17 -23.90 -31.06 22.92
CA LEU A 17 -22.51 -31.41 22.58
C LEU A 17 -22.41 -32.01 21.18
N PHE A 18 -23.25 -33.00 20.85
CA PHE A 18 -23.25 -33.58 19.51
C PHE A 18 -23.65 -32.57 18.43
N TYR A 19 -24.61 -31.68 18.69
CA TYR A 19 -24.91 -30.61 17.73
C TYR A 19 -23.71 -29.68 17.51
N ALA A 20 -23.01 -29.29 18.58
CA ALA A 20 -21.83 -28.42 18.52
C ALA A 20 -20.64 -29.07 17.78
N LEU A 21 -20.45 -30.39 17.95
CA LEU A 21 -19.41 -31.16 17.26
C LEU A 21 -19.67 -31.35 15.75
N GLY A 22 -20.84 -30.96 15.24
CA GLY A 22 -21.19 -30.99 13.83
C GLY A 22 -20.78 -29.70 13.10
N PHE A 23 -21.76 -29.01 12.51
CA PHE A 23 -21.53 -27.78 11.73
C PHE A 23 -20.87 -26.62 12.50
N PRO A 24 -21.18 -26.35 13.78
CA PRO A 24 -20.49 -25.29 14.52
C PRO A 24 -18.97 -25.51 14.61
N LEU A 25 -18.55 -26.74 14.92
CA LEU A 25 -17.13 -27.10 14.91
C LEU A 25 -16.54 -27.06 13.50
N PHE A 26 -17.27 -27.52 12.48
CA PHE A 26 -16.85 -27.41 11.08
C PHE A 26 -16.53 -25.97 10.68
N VAL A 27 -17.44 -25.02 10.94
CA VAL A 27 -17.21 -23.59 10.66
C VAL A 27 -16.00 -23.08 11.43
N HIS A 28 -15.84 -23.47 12.71
CA HIS A 28 -14.68 -23.08 13.50
C HIS A 28 -13.36 -23.59 12.93
N LEU A 29 -13.31 -24.84 12.45
CA LEU A 29 -12.12 -25.39 11.82
C LEU A 29 -11.82 -24.72 10.47
N VAL A 30 -12.85 -24.40 9.68
CA VAL A 30 -12.67 -23.62 8.44
C VAL A 30 -12.10 -22.24 8.75
N MET A 31 -12.55 -21.57 9.81
CA MET A 31 -11.97 -20.29 10.23
C MET A 31 -10.47 -20.40 10.56
N LEU A 32 -10.03 -21.49 11.19
CA LEU A 32 -8.62 -21.69 11.52
C LEU A 32 -7.76 -21.91 10.27
N VAL A 33 -8.26 -22.72 9.35
CA VAL A 33 -7.55 -23.12 8.12
C VAL A 33 -7.60 -22.05 7.03
N ALA A 34 -8.63 -21.20 7.03
CA ALA A 34 -8.74 -20.05 6.12
C ALA A 34 -8.00 -18.80 6.63
N ARG A 35 -7.41 -18.83 7.83
CA ARG A 35 -6.75 -17.66 8.42
C ARG A 35 -5.68 -17.03 7.52
N PRO A 36 -4.80 -17.79 6.83
CA PRO A 36 -3.85 -17.21 5.89
C PRO A 36 -4.54 -16.37 4.80
N LEU A 37 -5.71 -16.82 4.31
CA LEU A 37 -6.50 -16.07 3.32
C LEU A 37 -7.14 -14.81 3.90
N SER A 38 -7.53 -14.83 5.17
CA SER A 38 -8.10 -13.66 5.84
C SER A 38 -7.04 -12.62 6.21
N ASP A 39 -5.81 -13.07 6.48
CA ASP A 39 -4.67 -12.22 6.84
C ASP A 39 -3.86 -11.79 5.60
N SER A 40 -4.20 -12.28 4.40
CA SER A 40 -3.50 -11.95 3.17
C SER A 40 -3.80 -10.54 2.69
N SER A 41 -2.78 -9.85 2.20
CA SER A 41 -2.96 -8.49 1.68
C SER A 41 -3.67 -8.48 0.32
N LEU A 42 -3.52 -9.55 -0.48
CA LEU A 42 -4.11 -9.66 -1.82
C LEU A 42 -5.62 -9.92 -1.81
N THR A 43 -6.20 -10.32 -0.67
CA THR A 43 -7.63 -10.63 -0.52
C THR A 43 -8.35 -9.47 0.17
N THR A 44 -9.00 -8.60 -0.60
CA THR A 44 -9.71 -7.46 -0.04
C THR A 44 -11.16 -7.79 0.35
N GLY A 45 -11.63 -7.17 1.44
CA GLY A 45 -13.04 -7.16 1.84
C GLY A 45 -13.63 -8.55 2.09
N ILE A 46 -14.69 -8.89 1.35
CA ILE A 46 -15.47 -10.12 1.57
C ILE A 46 -14.71 -11.39 1.16
N ASN A 47 -13.72 -11.27 0.25
CA ASN A 47 -13.01 -12.39 -0.32
C ASN A 47 -12.09 -13.09 0.70
N GLY A 48 -11.43 -12.32 1.58
CA GLY A 48 -10.62 -12.89 2.67
C GLY A 48 -11.45 -13.71 3.67
N SER A 49 -12.77 -13.50 3.72
CA SER A 49 -13.71 -14.26 4.56
C SER A 49 -14.53 -15.30 3.79
N LEU A 50 -14.29 -15.49 2.49
CA LEU A 50 -15.18 -16.27 1.62
C LEU A 50 -15.29 -17.74 2.06
N SER A 51 -14.20 -18.36 2.51
CA SER A 51 -14.25 -19.74 3.06
C SER A 51 -15.21 -19.84 4.23
N ILE A 52 -15.17 -18.86 5.13
CA ILE A 52 -16.00 -18.80 6.34
C ILE A 52 -17.46 -18.60 5.95
N LEU A 53 -17.72 -17.73 4.98
CA LEU A 53 -19.06 -17.47 4.44
C LEU A 53 -19.64 -18.71 3.75
N ILE A 54 -18.84 -19.43 2.96
CA ILE A 54 -19.25 -20.71 2.34
C ILE A 54 -19.63 -21.71 3.45
N ALA A 55 -18.79 -21.88 4.47
CA ALA A 55 -19.07 -22.80 5.57
C ALA A 55 -20.33 -22.41 6.36
N CYS A 56 -20.54 -21.11 6.59
CA CYS A 56 -21.74 -20.58 7.23
C CYS A 56 -22.99 -20.81 6.36
N ALA A 57 -22.90 -20.60 5.04
CA ALA A 57 -23.98 -20.87 4.10
C ALA A 57 -24.36 -22.36 4.10
N MET A 58 -23.38 -23.26 4.07
CA MET A 58 -23.60 -24.70 4.21
C MET A 58 -24.38 -25.05 5.47
N TRP A 59 -23.98 -24.46 6.61
CA TRP A 59 -24.68 -24.65 7.88
C TRP A 59 -26.11 -24.09 7.85
N ALA A 60 -26.29 -22.89 7.30
CA ALA A 60 -27.59 -22.23 7.18
C ALA A 60 -28.58 -23.06 6.36
N VAL A 61 -28.14 -23.64 5.23
CA VAL A 61 -28.98 -24.54 4.41
C VAL A 61 -29.45 -25.75 5.23
N VAL A 62 -28.57 -26.35 6.03
CA VAL A 62 -28.96 -27.47 6.91
C VAL A 62 -29.96 -27.02 7.97
N ILE A 63 -29.80 -25.84 8.57
CA ILE A 63 -30.78 -25.29 9.52
C ILE A 63 -32.15 -25.10 8.86
N ILE A 64 -32.18 -24.50 7.66
CA ILE A 64 -33.41 -24.29 6.90
C ILE A 64 -34.13 -25.62 6.64
N VAL A 65 -33.39 -26.64 6.19
CA VAL A 65 -33.95 -27.99 5.96
C VAL A 65 -34.45 -28.61 7.26
N GLN A 66 -33.73 -28.45 8.38
CA GLN A 66 -34.22 -28.93 9.68
C GLN A 66 -35.55 -28.29 10.08
N LEU A 67 -35.72 -26.98 9.85
CA LEU A 67 -36.95 -26.25 10.13
C LEU A 67 -38.10 -26.71 9.22
N LEU A 68 -37.84 -26.83 7.91
CA LEU A 68 -38.82 -27.32 6.94
C LEU A 68 -39.27 -28.75 7.27
N MET A 69 -38.33 -29.64 7.56
CA MET A 69 -38.65 -31.03 7.91
C MET A 69 -39.41 -31.14 9.23
N ARG A 70 -39.19 -30.22 10.17
CA ARG A 70 -40.00 -30.12 11.40
C ARG A 70 -41.45 -29.74 11.10
N ALA A 71 -41.68 -28.87 10.11
CA ALA A 71 -43.01 -28.44 9.69
C ALA A 71 -43.75 -29.53 8.90
N ILE A 72 -43.07 -30.21 7.97
CA ILE A 72 -43.64 -31.21 7.04
C ILE A 72 -43.83 -32.56 7.74
N CYS A 73 -42.77 -33.13 8.33
CA CYS A 73 -42.78 -34.46 8.93
C CYS A 73 -43.00 -34.41 10.45
N ARG A 74 -44.10 -33.79 10.90
CA ARG A 74 -44.37 -33.51 12.33
C ARG A 74 -44.28 -34.76 13.23
N LYS A 75 -44.78 -35.90 12.76
CA LYS A 75 -44.88 -37.15 13.54
C LYS A 75 -43.70 -38.11 13.30
N ASN A 76 -43.12 -38.15 12.10
CA ASN A 76 -42.08 -39.14 11.76
C ASN A 76 -40.66 -38.59 11.95
N ARG A 77 -40.12 -38.82 13.15
CA ARG A 77 -38.82 -38.26 13.56
C ARG A 77 -37.62 -38.92 12.91
N MET A 78 -37.68 -40.22 12.67
CA MET A 78 -36.61 -40.94 11.98
C MET A 78 -36.50 -40.48 10.53
N ALA A 79 -37.64 -40.24 9.86
CA ALA A 79 -37.63 -39.65 8.53
C ALA A 79 -36.97 -38.26 8.52
N ARG A 80 -37.26 -37.39 9.50
CA ARG A 80 -36.57 -36.09 9.62
C ARG A 80 -35.07 -36.22 9.79
N ALA A 81 -34.64 -37.10 10.69
CA ALA A 81 -33.23 -37.32 10.98
C ALA A 81 -32.48 -37.83 9.73
N VAL A 82 -33.06 -38.81 9.02
CA VAL A 82 -32.48 -39.37 7.79
C VAL A 82 -32.38 -38.33 6.68
N VAL A 83 -33.45 -37.55 6.44
CA VAL A 83 -33.43 -36.53 5.38
C VAL A 83 -32.41 -35.43 5.68
N VAL A 84 -32.37 -34.93 6.92
CA VAL A 84 -31.39 -33.91 7.34
C VAL A 84 -29.97 -34.45 7.24
N ALA A 85 -29.74 -35.70 7.65
CA ALA A 85 -28.44 -36.35 7.55
C ALA A 85 -27.99 -36.53 6.09
N LEU A 86 -28.90 -36.90 5.20
CA LEU A 86 -28.62 -37.05 3.77
C LEU A 86 -28.29 -35.69 3.13
N VAL A 87 -29.05 -34.65 3.44
CA VAL A 87 -28.76 -33.29 2.98
C VAL A 87 -27.42 -32.80 3.52
N ALA A 88 -27.14 -33.02 4.81
CA ALA A 88 -25.85 -32.68 5.39
C ALA A 88 -24.70 -33.39 4.68
N ALA A 89 -24.85 -34.70 4.39
CA ALA A 89 -23.86 -35.47 3.64
C ALA A 89 -23.60 -34.86 2.25
N VAL A 90 -24.67 -34.60 1.48
CA VAL A 90 -24.56 -33.98 0.14
C VAL A 90 -23.87 -32.63 0.21
N ILE A 91 -24.26 -31.77 1.15
CA ILE A 91 -23.67 -30.44 1.31
C ILE A 91 -22.20 -30.53 1.68
N THR A 92 -21.80 -31.43 2.59
CA THR A 92 -20.39 -31.60 2.96
C THR A 92 -19.55 -32.24 1.87
N ILE A 93 -20.15 -33.07 1.00
CA ILE A 93 -19.44 -33.69 -0.14
C ILE A 93 -19.31 -32.70 -1.32
N ALA A 94 -20.23 -31.75 -1.45
CA ALA A 94 -20.26 -30.83 -2.59
C ALA A 94 -18.97 -30.04 -2.81
N PRO A 95 -18.31 -29.43 -1.80
CA PRO A 95 -17.02 -28.75 -1.99
C PRO A 95 -15.93 -29.67 -2.54
N ILE A 96 -15.93 -30.95 -2.14
CA ILE A 96 -14.96 -31.96 -2.59
C ILE A 96 -15.19 -32.30 -4.06
N LEU A 97 -16.44 -32.53 -4.45
CA LEU A 97 -16.75 -32.82 -5.85
C LEU A 97 -16.50 -31.59 -6.73
N TYR A 98 -16.82 -30.40 -6.24
CA TYR A 98 -16.63 -29.17 -6.99
C TYR A 98 -15.16 -28.86 -7.24
N SER A 99 -14.31 -28.98 -6.21
CA SER A 99 -12.86 -28.83 -6.40
C SER A 99 -12.32 -29.86 -7.40
N ASP A 100 -12.62 -31.14 -7.17
CA ASP A 100 -11.90 -32.23 -7.84
C ASP A 100 -12.36 -32.42 -9.30
N PHE A 101 -13.60 -32.06 -9.63
CA PHE A 101 -14.17 -32.26 -10.97
C PHE A 101 -14.42 -30.97 -11.76
N VAL A 102 -14.57 -29.82 -11.10
CA VAL A 102 -14.88 -28.55 -11.77
C VAL A 102 -13.69 -27.60 -11.75
N LEU A 103 -13.12 -27.33 -10.57
CA LEU A 103 -12.04 -26.35 -10.46
C LEU A 103 -10.74 -26.79 -11.12
N LYS A 104 -10.45 -28.09 -11.15
CA LYS A 104 -9.24 -28.61 -11.82
C LYS A 104 -9.14 -28.16 -13.29
N GLY A 105 -10.21 -28.34 -14.07
CA GLY A 105 -10.20 -27.95 -15.48
C GLY A 105 -10.08 -26.45 -15.69
N LYS A 106 -10.73 -25.65 -14.82
CA LYS A 106 -10.64 -24.18 -14.85
C LYS A 106 -9.23 -23.70 -14.50
N TYR A 107 -8.61 -24.30 -13.48
CA TYR A 107 -7.24 -24.00 -13.08
C TYR A 107 -6.26 -24.30 -14.21
N GLU A 108 -6.39 -25.44 -14.88
CA GLU A 108 -5.50 -25.80 -16.00
C GLU A 108 -5.61 -24.83 -17.19
N GLU A 109 -6.77 -24.20 -17.40
CA GLU A 109 -6.95 -23.14 -18.39
C GLU A 109 -6.27 -21.84 -17.94
N ASP A 110 -6.50 -21.43 -16.70
CA ASP A 110 -5.92 -20.21 -16.11
C ASP A 110 -4.38 -20.31 -16.02
N ALA A 111 -3.85 -21.47 -15.64
CA ALA A 111 -2.42 -21.73 -15.56
C ALA A 111 -1.73 -21.69 -16.93
N LYS A 112 -2.41 -22.12 -18.00
CA LYS A 112 -1.90 -21.98 -19.38
C LYS A 112 -1.84 -20.51 -19.79
N ALA A 113 -2.89 -19.74 -19.51
CA ALA A 113 -2.90 -18.31 -19.81
C ALA A 113 -1.80 -17.55 -19.03
N ALA A 114 -1.55 -17.93 -17.77
CA ALA A 114 -0.45 -17.39 -16.98
C ALA A 114 0.92 -17.78 -17.55
N ALA A 115 1.10 -19.03 -17.98
CA ALA A 115 2.34 -19.49 -18.61
C ALA A 115 2.64 -18.77 -19.94
N GLU A 116 1.63 -18.40 -20.73
CA GLU A 116 1.79 -17.55 -21.93
C GLU A 116 2.33 -16.16 -21.60
N GLN A 117 2.14 -15.70 -20.36
CA GLN A 117 2.67 -14.45 -19.82
C GLN A 117 4.01 -14.64 -19.08
N GLY A 118 4.59 -15.85 -19.12
CA GLY A 118 5.86 -16.15 -18.47
C GLY A 118 5.77 -16.44 -16.97
N VAL A 119 4.56 -16.62 -16.42
CA VAL A 119 4.36 -16.99 -15.01
C VAL A 119 4.50 -18.49 -14.85
N GLU A 120 5.49 -18.91 -14.05
CA GLU A 120 5.61 -20.31 -13.64
C GLU A 120 4.51 -20.65 -12.63
N THR A 121 3.78 -21.73 -12.88
CA THR A 121 2.64 -22.16 -12.06
C THR A 121 2.80 -23.60 -11.62
N GLU A 122 2.47 -23.87 -10.36
CA GLU A 122 2.48 -25.22 -9.82
C GLU A 122 1.31 -26.07 -10.33
N THR A 123 1.38 -27.39 -10.12
CA THR A 123 0.27 -28.27 -10.49
C THR A 123 -0.95 -28.06 -9.59
N TYR A 124 -2.16 -28.36 -10.11
CA TYR A 124 -3.40 -28.25 -9.33
C TYR A 124 -3.35 -29.08 -8.04
N GLU A 125 -2.73 -30.26 -8.09
CA GLU A 125 -2.56 -31.18 -6.97
C GLU A 125 -1.69 -30.61 -5.84
N VAL A 126 -0.67 -29.82 -6.21
CA VAL A 126 0.17 -29.10 -5.25
C VAL A 126 -0.61 -27.92 -4.69
N GLN A 127 -1.22 -27.10 -5.55
CA GLN A 127 -2.03 -25.94 -5.16
C GLN A 127 -3.13 -26.28 -4.16
N ILE A 128 -3.89 -27.35 -4.38
CA ILE A 128 -4.99 -27.74 -3.49
C ILE A 128 -4.53 -28.21 -2.10
N THR A 129 -3.26 -28.61 -1.97
CA THR A 129 -2.69 -29.16 -0.74
C THR A 129 -1.89 -28.10 0.02
N GLU A 130 -1.17 -27.24 -0.70
CA GLU A 130 -0.18 -26.30 -0.15
C GLU A 130 -0.62 -24.84 -0.27
N TYR A 131 -1.89 -24.57 -0.59
CA TYR A 131 -2.42 -23.20 -0.76
C TYR A 131 -2.09 -22.25 0.41
N ALA A 132 -2.07 -22.77 1.64
CA ALA A 132 -1.77 -21.96 2.82
C ALA A 132 -0.31 -21.49 2.85
N ASP A 133 0.60 -22.33 2.35
CA ASP A 133 2.03 -22.04 2.25
C ASP A 133 2.27 -21.04 1.12
N PHE A 134 1.64 -21.22 -0.05
CA PHE A 134 1.72 -20.24 -1.15
C PHE A 134 1.20 -18.84 -0.75
N VAL A 135 0.12 -18.78 0.03
CA VAL A 135 -0.37 -17.51 0.58
C VAL A 135 0.66 -16.88 1.51
N ALA A 136 1.30 -17.66 2.38
CA ALA A 136 2.31 -17.15 3.30
C ALA A 136 3.57 -16.65 2.56
N GLU A 137 4.04 -17.40 1.57
CA GLU A 137 5.19 -17.04 0.73
C GLU A 137 4.90 -15.77 -0.07
N THR A 138 3.75 -15.68 -0.73
CA THR A 138 3.35 -14.50 -1.49
C THR A 138 3.25 -13.26 -0.60
N ASN A 139 2.69 -13.38 0.60
CA ASN A 139 2.65 -12.26 1.55
C ASN A 139 4.05 -11.85 2.02
N ALA A 140 4.97 -12.80 2.22
CA ALA A 140 6.35 -12.49 2.58
C ALA A 140 7.09 -11.75 1.44
N GLU A 141 6.89 -12.18 0.20
CA GLU A 141 7.44 -11.52 -1.00
C GLU A 141 6.91 -10.08 -1.13
N ILE A 142 5.59 -9.88 -0.98
CA ILE A 142 4.99 -8.55 -1.03
C ILE A 142 5.54 -7.68 0.11
N ASN A 143 5.60 -8.18 1.34
CA ASN A 143 6.12 -7.41 2.47
C ASN A 143 7.58 -6.98 2.27
N ALA A 144 8.42 -7.87 1.71
CA ALA A 144 9.79 -7.54 1.37
C ALA A 144 9.86 -6.44 0.30
N PHE A 145 9.00 -6.50 -0.71
CA PHE A 145 8.88 -5.44 -1.72
C PHE A 145 8.43 -4.11 -1.10
N LEU A 146 7.42 -4.11 -0.22
CA LEU A 146 6.96 -2.91 0.47
C LEU A 146 8.08 -2.27 1.30
N GLU A 147 8.89 -3.08 1.97
CA GLU A 147 10.04 -2.63 2.76
C GLU A 147 11.15 -2.03 1.88
N VAL A 148 11.52 -2.71 0.79
CA VAL A 148 12.55 -2.22 -0.16
C VAL A 148 12.20 -0.83 -0.70
N PHE A 149 10.93 -0.62 -1.07
CA PHE A 149 10.47 0.64 -1.68
C PHE A 149 9.93 1.66 -0.67
N ASN A 150 9.97 1.36 0.63
CA ASN A 150 9.40 2.18 1.71
C ASN A 150 7.96 2.65 1.40
N ILE A 151 7.12 1.72 0.98
CA ILE A 151 5.71 1.94 0.65
C ILE A 151 4.81 1.14 1.59
N GLU A 152 3.53 1.48 1.62
CA GLU A 152 2.54 0.73 2.39
C GLU A 152 1.67 -0.12 1.47
N PHE A 153 1.01 -1.14 2.02
CA PHE A 153 0.09 -1.94 1.20
C PHE A 153 -1.12 -1.10 0.78
N VAL A 154 -1.74 -0.40 1.74
CA VAL A 154 -2.81 0.57 1.50
C VAL A 154 -2.21 1.96 1.52
N SER A 155 -2.60 2.78 0.57
CA SER A 155 -2.09 4.13 0.47
C SER A 155 -2.48 5.01 1.67
N LYS A 156 -1.61 5.98 1.97
CA LYS A 156 -1.87 6.98 3.01
C LYS A 156 -1.55 8.36 2.50
N ASP A 157 -2.49 9.26 2.75
CA ASP A 157 -2.28 10.69 2.65
C ASP A 157 -1.90 11.24 4.03
N TYR A 158 -0.66 11.72 4.15
CA TYR A 158 -0.13 12.32 5.37
C TYR A 158 -0.62 13.77 5.58
N ASN A 159 -1.35 14.35 4.62
CA ASN A 159 -2.03 15.64 4.78
C ASN A 159 -3.37 15.56 5.54
N ARG A 160 -3.82 14.36 5.94
CA ARG A 160 -5.03 14.20 6.77
C ARG A 160 -4.85 14.72 8.20
N GLY A 161 -5.02 16.03 8.38
CA GLY A 161 -5.19 16.67 9.69
C GLY A 161 -4.75 18.13 9.81
N GLY A 162 -4.02 18.64 8.81
CA GLY A 162 -3.67 20.05 8.67
C GLY A 162 -4.13 20.55 7.31
N ALA A 163 -4.38 21.85 7.18
CA ALA A 163 -4.58 22.46 5.88
C ALA A 163 -3.49 21.96 4.91
N ASN A 164 -3.88 21.36 3.78
CA ASN A 164 -2.96 21.10 2.69
C ASN A 164 -2.16 22.39 2.46
N THR A 165 -0.84 22.32 2.29
CA THR A 165 0.01 23.52 2.26
C THR A 165 -0.36 24.48 1.12
N ASP A 166 -1.08 23.96 0.12
CA ASP A 166 -1.63 24.65 -1.05
C ASP A 166 -3.16 24.87 -0.99
N LEU A 167 -3.83 24.39 0.07
CA LEU A 167 -5.28 24.38 0.29
C LEU A 167 -6.11 23.63 -0.79
N SER A 168 -5.51 22.76 -1.59
CA SER A 168 -6.24 22.04 -2.64
C SER A 168 -7.13 20.93 -2.11
N GLU A 169 -8.26 20.70 -2.79
CA GLU A 169 -9.15 19.58 -2.52
C GLU A 169 -8.54 18.29 -3.07
N VAL A 170 -8.36 17.30 -2.19
CA VAL A 170 -7.85 15.98 -2.53
C VAL A 170 -9.02 15.01 -2.65
N THR A 171 -9.05 14.25 -3.74
CA THR A 171 -10.03 13.19 -3.99
C THR A 171 -9.39 11.82 -3.84
N TYR A 172 -10.05 10.90 -3.15
CA TYR A 172 -9.58 9.52 -3.01
C TYR A 172 -10.23 8.62 -4.07
N ASP A 173 -9.40 7.98 -4.91
CA ASP A 173 -9.81 6.94 -5.85
C ASP A 173 -9.68 5.57 -5.17
N ALA A 174 -10.82 4.94 -4.91
CA ALA A 174 -10.88 3.66 -4.21
C ALA A 174 -10.51 2.45 -5.08
N GLU A 175 -10.55 2.56 -6.41
CA GLU A 175 -10.19 1.47 -7.33
C GLU A 175 -8.68 1.37 -7.46
N LYS A 176 -8.02 2.53 -7.54
CA LYS A 176 -6.56 2.63 -7.64
C LYS A 176 -5.84 2.71 -6.29
N ASP A 177 -6.59 2.97 -5.22
CA ASP A 177 -6.05 3.26 -3.88
C ASP A 177 -5.03 4.40 -3.93
N VAL A 178 -5.46 5.56 -4.45
CA VAL A 178 -4.62 6.75 -4.62
C VAL A 178 -5.36 8.01 -4.18
N TYR A 179 -4.60 9.00 -3.75
CA TYR A 179 -5.10 10.34 -3.48
C TYR A 179 -4.68 11.27 -4.61
N LEU A 180 -5.65 11.95 -5.21
CA LEU A 180 -5.47 12.77 -6.40
C LEU A 180 -5.81 14.23 -6.13
N SER A 181 -5.00 15.11 -6.71
CA SER A 181 -5.29 16.54 -6.88
C SER A 181 -6.33 16.76 -7.99
N ALA A 182 -6.87 17.97 -8.08
CA ALA A 182 -7.91 18.32 -9.06
C ALA A 182 -7.49 18.09 -10.53
N ASN A 183 -6.21 18.29 -10.84
CA ASN A 183 -5.62 17.98 -12.15
C ASN A 183 -5.39 16.48 -12.42
N GLY A 184 -5.85 15.58 -11.55
CA GLY A 184 -5.72 14.12 -11.71
C GLY A 184 -4.33 13.57 -11.41
N MET A 185 -3.43 14.39 -10.85
CA MET A 185 -2.11 13.98 -10.40
C MET A 185 -2.14 13.46 -8.96
N TYR A 186 -1.14 12.68 -8.52
CA TYR A 186 -1.06 12.31 -7.10
C TYR A 186 -0.93 13.55 -6.22
N SER A 187 -1.63 13.56 -5.09
CA SER A 187 -1.62 14.70 -4.17
C SER A 187 -0.27 14.87 -3.49
N ASP A 188 0.08 16.10 -3.15
CA ASP A 188 1.24 16.38 -2.30
C ASP A 188 1.11 15.61 -0.97
N GLY A 189 2.22 15.08 -0.43
CA GLY A 189 2.18 14.29 0.81
C GLY A 189 1.70 12.83 0.67
N TYR A 190 1.32 12.39 -0.53
CA TYR A 190 0.81 11.05 -0.82
C TYR A 190 1.90 9.97 -0.86
N ARG A 191 1.99 9.10 0.16
CA ARG A 191 2.86 7.92 0.07
C ARG A 191 2.17 6.82 -0.72
N PHE A 192 2.88 6.25 -1.70
CA PHE A 192 2.37 5.17 -2.55
C PHE A 192 1.82 3.99 -1.73
N GLY A 193 0.62 3.54 -2.11
CA GLY A 193 0.15 2.19 -1.82
C GLY A 193 0.73 1.15 -2.79
N TYR A 194 0.51 -0.13 -2.52
CA TYR A 194 0.98 -1.23 -3.36
C TYR A 194 0.48 -1.13 -4.80
N LEU A 195 -0.81 -0.87 -5.00
CA LEU A 195 -1.43 -0.80 -6.32
C LEU A 195 -0.85 0.34 -7.17
N ALA A 196 -0.71 1.53 -6.56
CA ALA A 196 -0.13 2.69 -7.22
C ALA A 196 1.34 2.48 -7.58
N ALA A 197 2.13 1.92 -6.67
CA ALA A 197 3.54 1.61 -6.92
C ALA A 197 3.68 0.57 -8.04
N LYS A 198 2.84 -0.47 -8.03
CA LYS A 198 2.79 -1.49 -9.08
C LYS A 198 2.44 -0.87 -10.44
N GLU A 199 1.43 -0.01 -10.54
CA GLU A 199 1.04 0.69 -11.78
C GLU A 199 2.20 1.55 -12.31
N VAL A 200 2.79 2.38 -11.44
CA VAL A 200 3.92 3.25 -11.79
C VAL A 200 5.12 2.44 -12.28
N LEU A 201 5.54 1.41 -11.54
CA LEU A 201 6.68 0.57 -11.92
C LEU A 201 6.40 -0.22 -13.20
N THR A 202 5.16 -0.70 -13.38
CA THR A 202 4.75 -1.40 -14.61
C THR A 202 4.84 -0.47 -15.81
N ASN A 203 4.27 0.73 -15.74
CA ASN A 203 4.30 1.70 -16.83
C ASN A 203 5.73 2.18 -17.11
N TYR A 204 6.57 2.32 -16.08
CA TYR A 204 7.97 2.68 -16.26
C TYR A 204 8.76 1.59 -17.01
N TYR A 205 8.76 0.36 -16.49
CA TYR A 205 9.61 -0.70 -17.04
C TYR A 205 9.07 -1.31 -18.34
N SER A 206 7.75 -1.45 -18.51
CA SER A 206 7.17 -2.01 -19.74
C SER A 206 7.43 -1.11 -20.94
N ASN A 207 7.24 0.21 -20.81
CA ASN A 207 7.53 1.17 -21.87
C ASN A 207 9.02 1.26 -22.14
N LYS A 208 9.86 1.29 -21.09
CA LYS A 208 11.33 1.28 -21.26
C LYS A 208 11.80 0.07 -22.06
N LEU A 209 11.36 -1.14 -21.68
CA LEU A 209 11.71 -2.38 -22.40
C LEU A 209 11.17 -2.42 -23.83
N ALA A 210 9.98 -1.86 -24.08
CA ALA A 210 9.41 -1.78 -25.42
C ALA A 210 10.27 -0.91 -26.35
N TYR A 211 10.73 0.26 -25.88
CA TYR A 211 11.63 1.12 -26.66
C TYR A 211 13.02 0.50 -26.83
N GLU A 212 13.55 -0.15 -25.80
CA GLU A 212 14.82 -0.89 -25.89
C GLU A 212 14.75 -2.01 -26.94
N ALA A 213 13.61 -2.71 -27.05
CA ALA A 213 13.39 -3.73 -28.08
C ALA A 213 13.36 -3.15 -29.51
N GLU A 214 13.01 -1.88 -29.68
CA GLU A 214 13.11 -1.13 -30.93
C GLU A 214 14.53 -0.56 -31.18
N GLY A 215 15.46 -0.74 -30.24
CA GLY A 215 16.80 -0.16 -30.29
C GLY A 215 16.84 1.35 -30.01
N LYS A 216 15.83 1.88 -29.32
CA LYS A 216 15.71 3.28 -28.92
C LYS A 216 16.00 3.44 -27.43
N ASP A 217 16.51 4.61 -27.07
CA ASP A 217 16.63 5.04 -25.68
C ASP A 217 15.44 5.94 -25.33
N ILE A 218 14.51 5.44 -24.52
CA ILE A 218 13.28 6.14 -24.17
C ILE A 218 13.55 7.48 -23.46
N ASP A 219 14.66 7.61 -22.74
CA ASP A 219 15.03 8.85 -22.07
C ASP A 219 15.45 9.94 -23.07
N VAL A 220 16.14 9.53 -24.13
CA VAL A 220 16.52 10.42 -25.25
C VAL A 220 15.30 10.84 -26.04
N GLU A 221 14.41 9.90 -26.35
CA GLU A 221 13.15 10.18 -27.05
C GLU A 221 12.27 11.15 -26.22
N LEU A 222 12.14 10.90 -24.92
CA LEU A 222 11.38 11.76 -24.01
C LEU A 222 11.96 13.19 -23.98
N ALA A 223 13.28 13.32 -23.84
CA ALA A 223 13.94 14.62 -23.83
C ALA A 223 13.75 15.37 -25.15
N SER A 224 13.80 14.67 -26.28
CA SER A 224 13.57 15.25 -27.61
C SER A 224 12.15 15.78 -27.77
N VAL A 225 11.14 14.98 -27.38
CA VAL A 225 9.73 15.37 -27.51
C VAL A 225 9.37 16.52 -26.58
N ILE A 226 9.88 16.54 -25.34
CA ILE A 226 9.68 17.67 -24.42
C ILE A 226 10.29 18.95 -25.02
N ALA A 227 11.52 18.87 -25.54
CA ALA A 227 12.17 20.04 -26.16
C ALA A 227 11.40 20.55 -27.39
N GLU A 228 10.80 19.67 -28.19
CA GLU A 228 9.93 20.05 -29.30
C GLU A 228 8.66 20.76 -28.82
N LEU A 229 7.97 20.19 -27.83
CA LEU A 229 6.77 20.80 -27.22
C LEU A 229 7.07 22.19 -26.65
N GLU A 230 8.22 22.39 -26.03
CA GLU A 230 8.64 23.67 -25.46
C GLU A 230 9.07 24.69 -26.51
N SER A 231 9.73 24.24 -27.58
CA SER A 231 10.28 25.14 -28.61
C SER A 231 9.29 25.54 -29.69
N ASP A 232 8.25 24.74 -29.99
CA ASP A 232 7.21 25.09 -30.94
C ASP A 232 6.12 25.97 -30.28
N PRO A 233 6.00 27.26 -30.64
CA PRO A 233 4.98 28.14 -30.07
C PRO A 233 3.54 27.72 -30.41
N SER A 234 3.37 26.84 -31.41
CA SER A 234 2.08 26.32 -31.85
C SER A 234 1.73 24.96 -31.23
N SER A 235 2.60 24.39 -30.40
CA SER A 235 2.33 23.15 -29.67
C SER A 235 1.14 23.32 -28.72
N ASP A 236 0.42 22.24 -28.46
CA ASP A 236 -0.71 22.29 -27.52
C ASP A 236 -0.26 22.61 -26.09
N TRP A 237 0.98 22.23 -25.73
CA TRP A 237 1.62 22.66 -24.48
C TRP A 237 1.78 24.19 -24.40
N ASN A 238 2.38 24.82 -25.41
CA ASN A 238 2.58 26.27 -25.40
C ASN A 238 1.24 27.02 -25.49
N LYS A 239 0.25 26.50 -26.21
CA LYS A 239 -1.11 27.05 -26.21
C LYS A 239 -1.73 27.01 -24.81
N TYR A 240 -1.63 25.87 -24.14
CA TYR A 240 -2.10 25.70 -22.76
C TYR A 240 -1.37 26.65 -21.81
N LYS A 241 -0.03 26.63 -21.79
CA LYS A 241 0.82 27.48 -20.92
C LYS A 241 0.47 28.97 -21.05
N ASN A 242 0.12 29.44 -22.24
CA ASN A 242 -0.19 30.84 -22.53
C ASN A 242 -1.69 31.19 -22.40
N GLY A 243 -2.55 30.26 -21.96
CA GLY A 243 -3.99 30.48 -21.78
C GLY A 243 -4.75 30.69 -23.09
N ALA A 244 -4.33 30.04 -24.18
CA ALA A 244 -5.03 30.11 -25.46
C ALA A 244 -6.37 29.35 -25.41
N SER A 245 -7.42 29.94 -25.96
CA SER A 245 -8.79 29.40 -25.92
C SER A 245 -9.10 28.31 -26.97
N ALA A 246 -8.10 27.83 -27.72
CA ALA A 246 -8.29 26.88 -28.81
C ALA A 246 -7.11 25.90 -28.89
N SER A 247 -7.40 24.61 -28.82
CA SER A 247 -6.43 23.53 -29.00
C SER A 247 -7.10 22.25 -29.51
N SER A 248 -6.31 21.38 -30.12
CA SER A 248 -6.67 20.02 -30.51
C SER A 248 -6.56 18.99 -29.38
N PHE A 249 -5.88 19.30 -28.28
CA PHE A 249 -5.68 18.38 -27.18
C PHE A 249 -6.99 18.10 -26.44
N ALA A 250 -7.29 16.82 -26.27
CA ALA A 250 -8.47 16.33 -25.58
C ALA A 250 -8.08 15.15 -24.68
N MET A 251 -8.42 15.28 -23.40
CA MET A 251 -8.32 14.21 -22.41
C MET A 251 -9.57 14.28 -21.52
N GLU A 252 -10.05 13.12 -21.05
CA GLU A 252 -11.19 13.07 -20.13
C GLU A 252 -10.88 13.84 -18.84
N GLY A 253 -11.79 14.73 -18.44
CA GLY A 253 -11.60 15.59 -17.26
C GLY A 253 -10.58 16.72 -17.43
N PHE A 254 -10.01 16.92 -18.63
CA PHE A 254 -9.08 18.01 -18.88
C PHE A 254 -9.80 19.35 -19.02
N GLU A 255 -9.36 20.33 -18.24
CA GLU A 255 -9.81 21.72 -18.35
C GLU A 255 -8.63 22.62 -18.76
N TYR A 256 -8.86 23.46 -19.78
CA TYR A 256 -7.91 24.50 -20.15
C TYR A 256 -7.86 25.57 -19.06
N ILE A 257 -6.65 26.05 -18.74
CA ILE A 257 -6.52 27.26 -17.92
C ILE A 257 -7.28 28.42 -18.57
N THR A 258 -7.96 29.19 -17.74
CA THR A 258 -8.87 30.26 -18.22
C THR A 258 -8.23 31.63 -18.16
N SER A 259 -7.11 31.76 -17.44
CA SER A 259 -6.26 32.95 -17.42
C SER A 259 -4.88 32.65 -18.01
N SER A 260 -4.37 33.55 -18.84
CA SER A 260 -2.99 33.49 -19.35
C SER A 260 -1.94 33.62 -18.25
N THR A 261 -2.33 34.10 -17.06
CA THR A 261 -1.44 34.19 -15.90
C THR A 261 -1.50 32.95 -15.02
N GLU A 262 -2.48 32.05 -15.18
CA GLU A 262 -2.72 30.95 -14.22
C GLU A 262 -1.52 30.00 -14.12
N TYR A 263 -0.88 29.69 -15.25
CA TYR A 263 0.33 28.88 -15.28
C TYR A 263 1.53 29.61 -14.67
N GLU A 264 1.75 30.88 -15.03
CA GLU A 264 2.81 31.72 -14.48
C GLU A 264 2.61 32.01 -12.97
N ASP A 265 1.37 32.13 -12.52
CA ASP A 265 0.99 32.30 -11.13
C ASP A 265 1.24 31.03 -10.30
N ALA A 266 1.29 29.87 -10.95
CA ALA A 266 1.60 28.57 -10.35
C ALA A 266 3.10 28.22 -10.41
N TYR A 267 3.76 28.54 -11.53
CA TYR A 267 5.10 28.08 -11.88
C TYR A 267 6.06 29.20 -12.33
N GLY A 268 5.79 30.47 -12.05
CA GLY A 268 6.69 31.57 -12.39
C GLY A 268 6.96 31.76 -13.89
N GLU A 269 7.79 32.75 -14.22
CA GLU A 269 8.19 33.05 -15.61
C GLU A 269 9.06 31.94 -16.23
N ASP A 270 9.83 31.23 -15.40
CA ASP A 270 10.74 30.16 -15.81
C ASP A 270 10.10 28.76 -15.84
N GLY A 271 8.83 28.63 -15.42
CA GLY A 271 8.14 27.34 -15.34
C GLY A 271 8.46 26.52 -14.10
N SER A 272 9.17 27.09 -13.11
CA SER A 272 9.40 26.50 -11.79
C SER A 272 8.41 27.01 -10.74
N ALA A 273 7.95 26.14 -9.83
CA ALA A 273 7.03 26.52 -8.75
C ALA A 273 7.63 27.40 -7.64
N THR A 274 8.57 28.28 -7.97
CA THR A 274 9.34 29.16 -7.09
C THR A 274 8.49 29.99 -6.13
N LYS A 275 7.27 30.35 -6.49
CA LYS A 275 6.31 31.01 -5.59
C LYS A 275 6.00 30.19 -4.33
N TYR A 276 6.05 28.87 -4.44
CA TYR A 276 5.82 27.92 -3.35
C TYR A 276 7.12 27.38 -2.75
N TYR A 277 8.26 27.67 -3.38
CA TYR A 277 9.57 27.29 -2.86
C TYR A 277 9.82 27.95 -1.50
N LEU A 278 10.83 27.43 -0.80
CA LEU A 278 11.35 28.10 0.38
C LEU A 278 11.93 29.46 -0.05
N THR A 279 11.16 30.54 0.18
CA THR A 279 11.62 31.90 -0.09
C THR A 279 12.64 32.35 0.95
N GLU A 280 13.44 33.37 0.65
CA GLU A 280 14.35 33.97 1.62
C GLU A 280 13.63 34.44 2.88
N GLU A 281 12.46 35.07 2.73
CA GLU A 281 11.64 35.48 3.88
C GLU A 281 11.19 34.29 4.74
N ARG A 282 10.80 33.16 4.11
CA ARG A 282 10.42 31.94 4.83
C ARG A 282 11.62 31.28 5.50
N LEU A 283 12.76 31.19 4.82
CA LEU A 283 13.99 30.66 5.40
C LEU A 283 14.47 31.53 6.56
N ASN A 284 14.44 32.85 6.44
CA ASN A 284 14.72 33.79 7.52
C ASN A 284 13.77 33.58 8.71
N SER A 285 12.49 33.35 8.44
CA SER A 285 11.51 33.04 9.51
C SER A 285 11.81 31.71 10.22
N ILE A 286 12.19 30.67 9.47
CA ILE A 286 12.61 29.38 10.04
C ILE A 286 13.89 29.54 10.86
N LEU A 287 14.89 30.20 10.30
CA LEU A 287 16.17 30.47 10.95
C LEU A 287 15.99 31.31 12.22
N SER A 288 15.10 32.30 12.21
CA SER A 288 14.72 33.09 13.38
C SER A 288 14.15 32.23 14.50
N VAL A 289 13.23 31.31 14.18
CA VAL A 289 12.65 30.38 15.16
C VAL A 289 13.71 29.39 15.66
N VAL A 290 14.52 28.83 14.77
CA VAL A 290 15.64 27.94 15.11
C VAL A 290 16.62 28.66 16.04
N GLY A 291 17.04 29.87 15.68
CA GLY A 291 17.94 30.72 16.46
C GLY A 291 17.35 31.06 17.83
N GLU A 292 16.06 31.38 17.94
CA GLU A 292 15.38 31.56 19.24
C GLU A 292 15.42 30.27 20.08
N LYS A 293 15.00 29.13 19.51
CA LYS A 293 14.89 27.86 20.24
C LYS A 293 16.24 27.30 20.68
N PHE A 294 17.26 27.42 19.83
CA PHE A 294 18.61 26.97 20.15
C PHE A 294 19.39 27.98 20.99
N GLY A 295 19.14 29.28 20.76
CA GLY A 295 19.69 30.38 21.55
C GLY A 295 19.33 30.26 23.02
N ASP A 296 18.10 29.91 23.35
CA ASP A 296 17.67 29.74 24.75
C ASP A 296 17.97 28.36 25.34
N ASN A 297 18.59 27.45 24.57
CA ASN A 297 18.87 26.09 25.03
C ASN A 297 20.10 26.04 25.94
N ALA A 298 19.87 25.91 27.26
CA ALA A 298 20.92 25.85 28.27
C ALA A 298 21.90 24.67 28.09
N ALA A 299 21.43 23.53 27.58
CA ALA A 299 22.28 22.36 27.34
C ALA A 299 23.21 22.58 26.14
N LEU A 300 22.72 23.18 25.05
CA LEU A 300 23.53 23.56 23.89
C LEU A 300 24.56 24.63 24.27
N LYS A 301 24.15 25.67 25.01
CA LYS A 301 25.06 26.70 25.54
C LYS A 301 26.16 26.11 26.43
N THR A 302 25.82 25.12 27.27
CA THR A 302 26.79 24.42 28.12
C THR A 302 27.75 23.57 27.28
N LEU A 303 27.22 22.79 26.32
CA LEU A 303 28.03 21.95 25.44
C LEU A 303 29.00 22.78 24.59
N LEU A 304 28.51 23.85 23.98
CA LEU A 304 29.32 24.78 23.19
C LEU A 304 30.32 25.52 24.10
N GLY A 305 29.91 25.95 25.30
CA GLY A 305 30.78 26.60 26.29
C GLY A 305 31.98 25.75 26.75
N VAL A 306 31.92 24.42 26.66
CA VAL A 306 33.07 23.52 26.92
C VAL A 306 34.17 23.69 25.86
N PHE A 307 33.81 24.06 24.63
CA PHE A 307 34.72 24.30 23.53
C PHE A 307 35.18 25.77 23.44
N ALA A 308 34.41 26.70 24.03
CA ALA A 308 34.74 28.13 24.16
C ALA A 308 36.06 28.41 24.90
N GLY A 309 36.44 27.56 25.86
CA GLY A 309 37.53 27.82 26.82
C GLY A 309 38.92 27.23 26.53
N ASN A 310 39.14 26.53 25.42
CA ASN A 310 40.37 25.73 25.19
C ASN A 310 41.19 26.12 23.94
N GLY A 311 41.33 27.42 23.63
CA GLY A 311 42.13 27.88 22.48
C GLY A 311 43.58 28.24 22.83
N ASP A 312 44.54 27.37 22.54
CA ASP A 312 45.98 27.67 22.61
C ASP A 312 46.46 28.30 21.28
N GLY A 313 46.49 29.63 21.25
CA GLY A 313 47.55 30.43 20.60
C GLY A 313 47.80 30.42 19.09
N SER A 314 47.15 29.62 18.23
CA SER A 314 47.40 29.69 16.77
C SER A 314 46.17 29.37 15.90
N GLY A 315 45.57 30.41 15.29
CA GLY A 315 44.35 30.38 14.48
C GLY A 315 43.12 30.92 15.24
N GLU A 316 42.02 31.26 14.56
CA GLU A 316 40.73 31.45 15.25
C GLU A 316 40.42 30.15 16.00
N GLY A 317 40.68 30.14 17.31
CA GLY A 317 40.48 28.94 18.13
C GLY A 317 39.01 28.52 18.10
N ILE A 318 38.76 27.23 18.31
CA ILE A 318 37.39 26.65 18.38
C ILE A 318 36.48 27.51 19.28
N GLY A 319 37.03 28.15 20.31
CA GLY A 319 36.25 29.02 21.18
C GLY A 319 35.75 30.33 20.55
N ALA A 320 36.54 30.97 19.68
CA ALA A 320 36.09 32.15 18.94
C ALA A 320 35.00 31.79 17.91
N ILE A 321 35.10 30.61 17.31
CA ILE A 321 34.07 30.06 16.41
C ILE A 321 32.77 29.82 17.18
N VAL A 322 32.88 29.21 18.36
CA VAL A 322 31.74 28.98 19.25
C VAL A 322 31.08 30.29 19.67
N ASP A 323 31.86 31.31 20.04
CA ASP A 323 31.32 32.62 20.43
C ASP A 323 30.59 33.30 19.27
N LYS A 324 31.11 33.22 18.04
CA LYS A 324 30.43 33.71 16.82
C LYS A 324 29.11 32.98 16.59
N VAL A 325 29.09 31.64 16.70
CA VAL A 325 27.87 30.83 16.54
C VAL A 325 26.84 31.15 17.64
N LEU A 326 27.27 31.27 18.90
CA LEU A 326 26.38 31.62 20.01
C LEU A 326 25.81 33.04 19.89
N ALA A 327 26.57 33.98 19.32
CA ALA A 327 26.11 35.35 19.11
C ALA A 327 24.96 35.43 18.11
N ILE A 328 24.95 34.56 17.09
CA ILE A 328 23.92 34.57 16.04
C ILE A 328 22.74 33.64 16.33
N LEU A 329 22.86 32.69 17.26
CA LEU A 329 21.75 31.83 17.70
C LEU A 329 20.75 32.63 18.55
N ASN A 330 19.96 33.46 17.89
CA ASN A 330 18.88 34.23 18.48
C ASN A 330 17.77 34.46 17.43
N LYS A 331 16.69 35.14 17.83
CA LYS A 331 15.53 35.42 16.96
C LYS A 331 15.84 36.28 15.72
N ASP A 332 16.99 36.93 15.67
CA ASP A 332 17.42 37.78 14.57
C ASP A 332 18.31 36.98 13.59
N LEU A 333 18.43 35.65 13.75
CA LEU A 333 19.13 34.78 12.80
C LEU A 333 18.39 34.76 11.45
N ASP A 334 19.05 35.26 10.42
CA ASP A 334 18.60 35.23 9.03
C ASP A 334 19.71 34.67 8.11
N VAL A 335 19.40 34.52 6.82
CA VAL A 335 20.32 34.00 5.81
C VAL A 335 21.57 34.85 5.69
N ASP A 336 21.43 36.18 5.71
CA ASP A 336 22.59 37.09 5.61
C ASP A 336 23.55 36.92 6.79
N THR A 337 23.00 36.88 8.00
CA THR A 337 23.75 36.69 9.24
C THR A 337 24.42 35.30 9.28
N LEU A 338 23.71 34.26 8.81
CA LEU A 338 24.26 32.91 8.69
C LEU A 338 25.45 32.89 7.72
N LEU A 339 25.30 33.46 6.53
CA LEU A 339 26.36 33.51 5.52
C LEU A 339 27.55 34.35 6.00
N GLU A 340 27.30 35.50 6.63
CA GLU A 340 28.36 36.34 7.21
C GLU A 340 29.20 35.56 8.22
N VAL A 341 28.55 34.80 9.13
CA VAL A 341 29.29 33.99 10.10
C VAL A 341 30.01 32.82 9.46
N VAL A 342 29.36 32.09 8.55
CA VAL A 342 29.98 30.94 7.87
C VAL A 342 31.18 31.38 7.02
N ASN A 343 31.07 32.50 6.32
CA ASN A 343 32.17 33.07 5.53
C ASN A 343 33.26 33.70 6.42
N GLY A 344 32.87 34.24 7.57
CA GLY A 344 33.77 34.87 8.53
C GLY A 344 34.48 33.91 9.49
N ILE A 345 34.23 32.60 9.43
CA ILE A 345 34.97 31.58 10.19
C ILE A 345 36.17 31.14 9.37
N GLU A 346 37.39 31.40 9.86
CA GLU A 346 38.62 30.92 9.22
C GLU A 346 39.11 29.60 9.81
N LEU A 347 39.27 28.59 8.95
CA LEU A 347 39.81 27.27 9.29
C LEU A 347 41.04 26.99 8.43
N SER A 348 42.21 26.89 9.07
CA SER A 348 43.48 26.54 8.39
C SER A 348 43.84 27.44 7.20
N GLY A 349 43.49 28.73 7.24
CA GLY A 349 43.80 29.71 6.19
C GLY A 349 42.80 29.78 5.04
N GLN A 350 41.65 29.12 5.16
CA GLN A 350 40.50 29.23 4.25
C GLN A 350 39.23 29.52 5.06
N SER A 351 38.28 30.26 4.51
CA SER A 351 36.97 30.45 5.13
C SER A 351 36.19 29.13 5.13
N LEU A 352 35.42 28.85 6.18
CA LEU A 352 34.50 27.72 6.22
C LEU A 352 33.51 27.79 5.06
N GLY A 353 33.03 28.99 4.72
CA GLY A 353 32.22 29.23 3.53
C GLY A 353 32.89 28.82 2.23
N GLY A 354 34.16 29.20 2.01
CA GLY A 354 34.92 28.77 0.83
C GLY A 354 35.20 27.26 0.82
N MET A 355 35.39 26.63 1.98
CA MET A 355 35.51 25.18 2.08
C MET A 355 34.21 24.45 1.72
N LEU A 356 33.07 24.94 2.22
CA LEU A 356 31.74 24.40 1.90
C LEU A 356 31.41 24.61 0.43
N ALA A 357 31.67 25.80 -0.10
CA ALA A 357 31.49 26.10 -1.52
C ALA A 357 32.31 25.16 -2.42
N GLY A 358 33.56 24.87 -2.05
CA GLY A 358 34.38 23.87 -2.74
C GLY A 358 33.82 22.45 -2.65
N LEU A 359 33.18 22.07 -1.54
CA LEU A 359 32.49 20.78 -1.38
C LEU A 359 31.27 20.66 -2.29
N LEU A 360 30.65 21.79 -2.64
CA LEU A 360 29.50 21.88 -3.55
C LEU A 360 29.92 21.86 -5.03
N GLY A 361 31.21 21.66 -5.34
CA GLY A 361 31.71 21.51 -6.71
C GLY A 361 32.07 22.84 -7.41
N GLU A 362 32.06 23.96 -6.70
CA GLU A 362 32.50 25.25 -7.23
C GLU A 362 34.00 25.46 -6.99
N GLU A 363 34.82 24.94 -7.90
CA GLU A 363 36.27 25.08 -7.84
C GLU A 363 36.70 26.56 -7.80
N GLY A 364 37.39 26.95 -6.73
CA GLY A 364 37.91 28.31 -6.56
C GLY A 364 36.98 29.30 -5.85
N ALA A 365 35.80 28.86 -5.40
CA ALA A 365 34.94 29.67 -4.56
C ALA A 365 35.61 30.02 -3.22
N THR A 366 35.54 31.29 -2.84
CA THR A 366 36.17 31.83 -1.61
C THR A 366 35.15 32.08 -0.50
N GLU A 367 33.86 32.05 -0.82
CA GLU A 367 32.75 32.32 0.08
C GLU A 367 31.53 31.49 -0.35
N LEU A 368 30.67 31.15 0.61
CA LEU A 368 29.35 30.58 0.37
C LEU A 368 28.38 31.73 0.05
N THR A 369 27.67 31.64 -1.07
CA THR A 369 26.71 32.68 -1.50
C THR A 369 25.26 32.27 -1.19
N LYS A 370 24.33 33.23 -1.26
CA LYS A 370 22.89 32.95 -1.21
C LYS A 370 22.48 31.97 -2.30
N ASP A 371 22.95 32.18 -3.53
CA ASP A 371 22.61 31.32 -4.67
C ASP A 371 23.05 29.87 -4.45
N MET A 372 24.22 29.65 -3.82
CA MET A 372 24.68 28.32 -3.43
C MET A 372 23.80 27.69 -2.35
N LEU A 373 23.40 28.48 -1.34
CA LEU A 373 22.51 28.02 -0.28
C LEU A 373 21.12 27.66 -0.82
N PHE A 374 20.54 28.50 -1.67
CA PHE A 374 19.25 28.21 -2.32
C PHE A 374 19.38 27.09 -3.35
N GLY A 375 20.52 26.94 -4.03
CA GLY A 375 20.81 25.79 -4.89
C GLY A 375 20.85 24.47 -4.13
N LEU A 376 21.33 24.47 -2.89
CA LEU A 376 21.23 23.31 -1.98
C LEU A 376 19.80 23.00 -1.56
N LEU A 377 19.00 24.04 -1.34
CA LEU A 377 17.64 23.95 -0.85
C LEU A 377 16.59 23.78 -1.97
N VAL A 378 16.99 23.92 -3.23
CA VAL A 378 16.08 23.88 -4.39
C VAL A 378 15.30 22.58 -4.48
N ASN A 379 15.93 21.46 -4.08
CA ASN A 379 15.32 20.13 -4.08
C ASN A 379 14.53 19.83 -2.79
N PHE A 380 14.54 20.73 -1.80
CA PHE A 380 13.77 20.59 -0.55
C PHE A 380 12.37 21.20 -0.63
N SER A 381 12.07 21.90 -1.71
CA SER A 381 10.76 22.48 -1.97
C SER A 381 10.28 22.14 -3.38
N SER A 382 10.09 20.87 -3.69
CA SER A 382 9.31 20.48 -4.86
C SER A 382 7.84 20.84 -4.58
N TYR A 383 7.26 21.64 -5.46
CA TYR A 383 5.83 21.93 -5.45
C TYR A 383 5.27 21.58 -6.82
N GLN A 384 4.16 20.86 -6.81
CA GLN A 384 3.40 20.56 -8.00
C GLN A 384 2.05 21.25 -7.86
N SER A 385 1.72 22.12 -8.81
CA SER A 385 0.45 22.80 -8.76
C SER A 385 -0.70 21.79 -8.92
N PRO A 386 -1.70 21.82 -8.02
CA PRO A 386 -2.82 20.89 -8.03
C PRO A 386 -3.85 21.20 -9.14
N MET A 387 -3.73 22.35 -9.80
CA MET A 387 -4.70 22.85 -10.79
C MET A 387 -4.17 22.81 -12.22
N THR A 388 -2.86 22.66 -12.41
CA THR A 388 -2.24 22.79 -13.73
C THR A 388 -1.58 21.49 -14.17
N TYR A 389 -1.69 21.17 -15.45
CA TYR A 389 -1.08 19.98 -16.04
C TYR A 389 0.39 20.22 -16.43
N PRO A 390 1.30 19.27 -16.14
CA PRO A 390 2.69 19.33 -16.57
C PRO A 390 2.86 18.96 -18.05
N VAL A 391 4.00 19.33 -18.64
CA VAL A 391 4.31 19.21 -20.08
C VAL A 391 4.09 17.80 -20.64
N TYR A 392 4.35 16.76 -19.86
CA TYR A 392 4.25 15.38 -20.36
C TYR A 392 2.81 14.94 -20.68
N TYR A 393 1.77 15.60 -20.14
CA TYR A 393 0.38 15.32 -20.55
C TYR A 393 0.15 15.60 -22.03
N PHE A 394 0.91 16.52 -22.61
CA PHE A 394 0.79 16.96 -24.01
C PHE A 394 1.62 16.10 -24.98
N ILE A 395 2.29 15.06 -24.49
CA ILE A 395 2.96 14.07 -25.34
C ILE A 395 1.89 13.24 -26.06
N GLU A 396 1.93 13.24 -27.39
CA GLU A 396 0.95 12.52 -28.22
C GLU A 396 1.12 11.00 -28.12
N ASP A 397 2.36 10.51 -28.10
CA ASP A 397 2.67 9.09 -27.92
C ASP A 397 2.27 8.63 -26.52
N ALA A 398 1.28 7.73 -26.45
CA ALA A 398 0.75 7.24 -25.19
C ALA A 398 1.79 6.48 -24.36
N ASN A 399 2.66 5.69 -24.98
CA ASN A 399 3.69 4.91 -24.28
C ASN A 399 4.75 5.84 -23.68
N LEU A 400 5.17 6.85 -24.44
CA LEU A 400 6.12 7.85 -23.97
C LEU A 400 5.52 8.74 -22.88
N ARG A 401 4.24 9.08 -23.00
CA ARG A 401 3.48 9.83 -21.98
C ARG A 401 3.36 9.03 -20.68
N ASP A 402 2.96 7.77 -20.75
CA ASP A 402 2.81 6.90 -19.58
C ASP A 402 4.17 6.65 -18.90
N TYR A 403 5.23 6.50 -19.69
CA TYR A 403 6.60 6.45 -19.20
C TYR A 403 7.00 7.75 -18.49
N ALA A 404 6.73 8.91 -19.10
CA ALA A 404 7.07 10.22 -18.52
C ALA A 404 6.34 10.46 -17.19
N TYR A 405 5.04 10.15 -17.16
CA TYR A 405 4.23 10.15 -15.94
C TYR A 405 4.87 9.26 -14.87
N ALA A 406 5.11 7.98 -15.20
CA ALA A 406 5.68 7.02 -14.27
C ALA A 406 7.07 7.43 -13.76
N LYS A 407 7.94 7.90 -14.65
CA LYS A 407 9.29 8.38 -14.32
C LYS A 407 9.23 9.55 -13.33
N TYR A 408 8.38 10.54 -13.58
CA TYR A 408 8.21 11.68 -12.69
C TYR A 408 7.82 11.23 -11.27
N TYR A 409 6.82 10.37 -11.15
CA TYR A 409 6.36 9.93 -9.82
C TYR A 409 7.34 9.00 -9.13
N ALA A 410 7.96 8.09 -9.86
CA ALA A 410 8.91 7.13 -9.30
C ALA A 410 10.19 7.79 -8.78
N THR A 411 10.55 8.96 -9.32
CA THR A 411 11.80 9.68 -9.00
C THR A 411 11.53 10.94 -8.15
N VAL A 412 10.85 11.94 -8.72
CA VAL A 412 10.68 13.28 -8.12
C VAL A 412 9.67 13.27 -6.99
N HIS A 413 8.46 12.75 -7.23
CA HIS A 413 7.44 12.64 -6.19
C HIS A 413 7.88 11.69 -5.09
N GLY A 414 8.39 10.51 -5.46
CA GLY A 414 8.93 9.53 -4.52
C GLY A 414 10.02 10.10 -3.61
N ALA A 415 10.96 10.88 -4.15
CA ALA A 415 12.01 11.53 -3.36
C ALA A 415 11.45 12.52 -2.33
N THR A 416 10.37 13.22 -2.66
CA THR A 416 9.70 14.18 -1.77
C THR A 416 9.15 13.51 -0.50
N LEU A 417 8.83 12.22 -0.58
CA LEU A 417 8.13 11.47 0.47
C LEU A 417 8.96 10.36 1.10
N GLY A 418 10.23 10.25 0.69
CA GLY A 418 11.13 9.18 1.10
C GLY A 418 10.68 7.80 0.59
N SER A 419 10.07 7.72 -0.59
CA SER A 419 9.59 6.47 -1.21
C SER A 419 9.95 6.47 -2.71
N VAL A 420 11.26 6.48 -3.01
CA VAL A 420 11.77 6.46 -4.39
C VAL A 420 11.54 5.09 -5.00
N LEU A 421 10.78 5.01 -6.09
CA LEU A 421 10.49 3.74 -6.77
C LEU A 421 11.51 3.41 -7.85
N VAL A 422 12.12 4.42 -8.47
CA VAL A 422 13.17 4.28 -9.48
C VAL A 422 14.34 5.15 -9.09
N GLY A 423 15.51 4.54 -8.91
CA GLY A 423 16.74 5.24 -8.58
C GLY A 423 17.41 5.84 -9.79
N THR A 424 18.17 6.92 -9.60
CA THR A 424 19.14 7.38 -10.61
C THR A 424 20.43 6.59 -10.42
N PRO A 425 20.96 5.91 -11.45
CA PRO A 425 22.18 5.13 -11.31
C PRO A 425 23.37 6.04 -11.01
N ASN A 426 24.18 5.65 -10.02
CA ASN A 426 25.42 6.35 -9.71
C ASN A 426 26.53 6.03 -10.75
N ALA A 427 27.73 6.59 -10.57
CA ALA A 427 28.87 6.36 -11.47
C ALA A 427 29.29 4.87 -11.60
N SER A 428 28.85 4.00 -10.68
CA SER A 428 29.07 2.55 -10.73
C SER A 428 27.86 1.77 -11.28
N GLY A 429 26.83 2.47 -11.76
CA GLY A 429 25.59 1.87 -12.29
C GLY A 429 24.63 1.36 -11.22
N VAL A 430 24.85 1.69 -9.94
CA VAL A 430 23.99 1.24 -8.84
C VAL A 430 22.85 2.23 -8.62
N GLU A 431 21.62 1.72 -8.64
CA GLU A 431 20.40 2.48 -8.35
C GLU A 431 19.97 2.27 -6.89
N TYR A 432 19.63 3.36 -6.22
CA TYR A 432 19.08 3.35 -4.86
C TYR A 432 17.59 3.70 -4.89
N VAL A 433 16.80 2.94 -4.14
CA VAL A 433 15.33 3.04 -4.05
C VAL A 433 14.88 3.04 -2.59
N GLY A 434 13.61 3.33 -2.35
CA GLY A 434 13.00 3.34 -1.03
C GLY A 434 13.27 4.62 -0.25
N GLU A 435 13.62 4.47 1.03
CA GLU A 435 13.78 5.59 1.96
C GLU A 435 15.09 6.35 1.72
N ILE A 436 15.00 7.39 0.89
CA ILE A 436 16.08 8.34 0.66
C ILE A 436 15.76 9.63 1.41
N THR A 437 16.59 9.96 2.40
CA THR A 437 16.52 11.19 3.22
C THR A 437 17.92 11.72 3.47
N MET A 438 18.05 12.86 4.17
CA MET A 438 19.36 13.37 4.60
C MET A 438 20.15 12.36 5.48
N SER A 439 19.46 11.41 6.11
CA SER A 439 20.06 10.40 7.00
C SER A 439 20.16 8.99 6.42
N THR A 440 19.53 8.72 5.27
CA THR A 440 19.56 7.40 4.62
C THR A 440 19.68 7.54 3.11
N SER A 441 20.57 6.75 2.50
CA SER A 441 20.76 6.70 1.05
C SER A 441 19.77 5.78 0.32
N GLY A 442 18.81 5.18 1.03
CA GLY A 442 17.93 4.15 0.51
C GLY A 442 18.58 2.78 0.42
N THR A 443 17.86 1.86 -0.21
CA THR A 443 18.24 0.46 -0.43
C THR A 443 18.72 0.29 -1.87
N ILE A 444 19.74 -0.54 -2.10
CA ILE A 444 20.14 -0.92 -3.46
C ILE A 444 18.96 -1.65 -4.11
N ASN A 445 18.52 -1.20 -5.29
CA ASN A 445 17.45 -1.86 -6.02
C ASN A 445 17.85 -3.32 -6.33
N PRO A 446 17.20 -4.32 -5.74
CA PRO A 446 17.61 -5.71 -5.92
C PRO A 446 16.98 -6.34 -7.17
N TYR A 447 16.14 -5.60 -7.90
CA TYR A 447 15.35 -6.12 -9.01
C TYR A 447 15.68 -5.40 -10.32
N SER A 448 15.82 -6.17 -11.39
CA SER A 448 15.73 -5.65 -12.75
C SER A 448 14.28 -5.35 -13.14
N GLY A 449 14.08 -4.52 -14.17
CA GLY A 449 12.74 -4.20 -14.68
C GLY A 449 11.95 -5.44 -15.11
N SER A 450 12.58 -6.41 -15.78
CA SER A 450 11.94 -7.66 -16.17
C SER A 450 11.55 -8.55 -14.97
N GLU A 451 12.38 -8.57 -13.92
CA GLU A 451 12.07 -9.32 -12.70
C GLU A 451 10.86 -8.72 -11.97
N LEU A 452 10.79 -7.39 -11.85
CA LEU A 452 9.63 -6.71 -11.27
C LEU A 452 8.34 -7.00 -12.03
N LEU A 453 8.37 -6.90 -13.37
CA LEU A 453 7.20 -7.21 -14.19
C LEU A 453 6.76 -8.67 -14.04
N GLY A 454 7.71 -9.62 -14.00
CA GLY A 454 7.43 -11.03 -13.75
C GLY A 454 6.83 -11.29 -12.36
N MET A 455 7.37 -10.64 -11.32
CA MET A 455 6.82 -10.71 -9.96
C MET A 455 5.39 -10.18 -9.89
N PHE A 456 5.10 -9.05 -10.54
CA PHE A 456 3.76 -8.48 -10.58
C PHE A 456 2.75 -9.40 -11.30
N ALA A 457 3.15 -10.00 -12.42
CA ALA A 457 2.33 -10.98 -13.14
C ALA A 457 2.05 -12.23 -12.28
N LYS A 458 3.07 -12.72 -11.56
CA LYS A 458 2.90 -13.82 -10.58
C LYS A 458 1.89 -13.43 -9.49
N TRP A 459 2.02 -12.25 -8.89
CA TRP A 459 1.12 -11.80 -7.83
C TRP A 459 -0.32 -11.57 -8.30
N ASP A 460 -0.54 -11.16 -9.55
CA ASP A 460 -1.89 -11.08 -10.13
C ASP A 460 -2.53 -12.46 -10.28
N PHE A 461 -1.74 -13.43 -10.73
CA PHE A 461 -2.18 -14.81 -10.79
C PHE A 461 -2.50 -15.36 -9.39
N GLU A 462 -1.62 -15.13 -8.41
CA GLU A 462 -1.85 -15.52 -7.02
C GLU A 462 -3.08 -14.84 -6.41
N GLN A 463 -3.30 -13.55 -6.68
CA GLN A 463 -4.51 -12.86 -6.25
C GLN A 463 -5.78 -13.55 -6.81
N LYS A 464 -5.76 -13.96 -8.08
CA LYS A 464 -6.85 -14.72 -8.69
C LYS A 464 -7.05 -16.07 -7.98
N LEU A 465 -5.97 -16.80 -7.68
CA LEU A 465 -6.04 -18.06 -6.94
C LEU A 465 -6.64 -17.88 -5.54
N GLN A 466 -6.19 -16.88 -4.80
CA GLN A 466 -6.65 -16.56 -3.46
C GLN A 466 -8.12 -16.12 -3.41
N ASN A 467 -8.63 -15.49 -4.48
CA ASN A 467 -10.02 -15.04 -4.55
C ASN A 467 -10.97 -16.13 -5.07
N GLU A 468 -10.56 -16.94 -6.04
CA GLU A 468 -11.46 -17.86 -6.75
C GLU A 468 -11.34 -19.32 -6.32
N TYR A 469 -10.14 -19.78 -5.94
CA TYR A 469 -9.84 -21.21 -5.75
C TYR A 469 -9.63 -21.57 -4.29
N TYR A 470 -8.68 -20.89 -3.64
CA TYR A 470 -8.26 -21.22 -2.28
C TYR A 470 -9.39 -21.18 -1.25
N PRO A 471 -10.41 -20.30 -1.37
CA PRO A 471 -11.49 -20.30 -0.41
C PRO A 471 -12.24 -21.64 -0.36
N ILE A 472 -12.36 -22.29 -1.52
CA ILE A 472 -12.99 -23.60 -1.67
C ILE A 472 -12.04 -24.70 -1.22
N PHE A 473 -10.73 -24.57 -1.44
CA PHE A 473 -9.73 -25.53 -0.96
C PHE A 473 -9.72 -25.62 0.57
N ALA A 474 -9.78 -24.49 1.27
CA ALA A 474 -9.89 -24.44 2.72
C ALA A 474 -11.17 -25.16 3.24
N VAL A 475 -12.31 -24.92 2.59
CA VAL A 475 -13.58 -25.58 2.94
C VAL A 475 -13.52 -27.08 2.66
N ARG A 476 -12.95 -27.47 1.51
CA ARG A 476 -12.76 -28.86 1.10
C ARG A 476 -11.91 -29.63 2.10
N GLU A 477 -10.78 -29.07 2.54
CA GLU A 477 -9.85 -29.72 3.45
C GLU A 477 -10.56 -30.15 4.75
N ILE A 478 -11.34 -29.24 5.34
CA ILE A 478 -12.12 -29.55 6.55
C ILE A 478 -13.28 -30.50 6.22
N ALA A 479 -13.93 -30.34 5.07
CA ALA A 479 -15.05 -31.19 4.67
C ALA A 479 -14.63 -32.66 4.50
N LEU A 480 -13.44 -32.92 3.93
CA LEU A 480 -12.86 -34.26 3.85
C LEU A 480 -12.70 -34.91 5.23
N LYS A 481 -12.22 -34.14 6.21
CA LYS A 481 -11.97 -34.61 7.59
C LYS A 481 -13.27 -34.78 8.39
N MET A 482 -14.27 -33.92 8.16
CA MET A 482 -15.45 -33.79 9.02
C MET A 482 -16.76 -34.34 8.45
N SER A 483 -16.85 -34.67 7.16
CA SER A 483 -18.10 -35.09 6.50
C SER A 483 -18.84 -36.21 7.26
N ALA A 484 -18.16 -37.32 7.54
CA ALA A 484 -18.73 -38.45 8.29
C ALA A 484 -19.08 -38.07 9.74
N VAL A 485 -18.24 -37.25 10.37
CA VAL A 485 -18.44 -36.76 11.75
C VAL A 485 -19.70 -35.89 11.82
N ILE A 486 -19.92 -34.99 10.87
CA ILE A 486 -21.10 -34.11 10.81
C ILE A 486 -22.39 -34.95 10.68
N VAL A 487 -22.40 -35.94 9.79
CA VAL A 487 -23.55 -36.82 9.60
C VAL A 487 -23.84 -37.62 10.88
N PHE A 488 -22.81 -38.21 11.48
CA PHE A 488 -22.93 -38.98 12.72
C PHE A 488 -23.43 -38.13 13.89
N THR A 489 -22.83 -36.95 14.09
CA THR A 489 -23.15 -36.05 15.19
C THR A 489 -24.57 -35.48 15.06
N LEU A 490 -25.03 -35.16 13.84
CA LEU A 490 -26.41 -34.79 13.58
C LEU A 490 -27.37 -35.93 13.93
N MET A 491 -27.11 -37.15 13.45
CA MET A 491 -27.93 -38.31 13.77
C MET A 491 -27.98 -38.60 15.27
N ALA A 492 -26.84 -38.48 15.97
CA ALA A 492 -26.75 -38.61 17.41
C ALA A 492 -27.60 -37.55 18.14
N ALA A 493 -27.54 -36.27 17.72
CA ALA A 493 -28.35 -35.21 18.30
C ALA A 493 -29.87 -35.50 18.14
N TYR A 494 -30.30 -35.99 16.98
CA TYR A 494 -31.69 -36.43 16.76
C TYR A 494 -32.08 -37.63 17.63
N PHE A 495 -31.17 -38.60 17.80
CA PHE A 495 -31.37 -39.75 18.67
C PHE A 495 -31.54 -39.34 20.14
N PHE A 496 -30.68 -38.46 20.67
CA PHE A 496 -30.79 -37.94 22.03
C PHE A 496 -32.09 -37.14 22.23
N THR A 497 -32.52 -36.36 21.24
CA THR A 497 -33.83 -35.69 21.25
C THR A 497 -34.97 -36.69 21.43
N ALA A 498 -34.93 -37.83 20.72
CA ALA A 498 -35.94 -38.87 20.86
C ALA A 498 -35.93 -39.54 22.24
N LEU A 499 -34.75 -39.72 22.85
CA LEU A 499 -34.63 -40.24 24.21
C LEU A 499 -35.15 -39.27 25.27
N ILE A 500 -34.86 -37.97 25.12
CA ILE A 500 -35.35 -36.90 26.02
C ILE A 500 -36.87 -36.92 26.07
N ASP A 501 -37.52 -36.94 24.91
CA ASP A 501 -38.98 -36.94 24.83
C ASP A 501 -39.61 -38.21 25.41
N LYS A 502 -38.98 -39.38 25.22
CA LYS A 502 -39.41 -40.62 25.89
C LYS A 502 -39.33 -40.50 27.41
N GLN A 503 -38.35 -39.78 27.97
CA GLN A 503 -38.28 -39.53 29.41
C GLN A 503 -39.31 -38.49 29.87
N TYR A 504 -39.61 -37.48 29.06
CA TYR A 504 -40.68 -36.52 29.34
C TYR A 504 -42.06 -37.18 29.38
N ALA A 505 -42.37 -38.06 28.42
CA ALA A 505 -43.61 -38.83 28.41
C ALA A 505 -43.80 -39.68 29.69
N LYS A 506 -42.71 -40.22 30.25
CA LYS A 506 -42.75 -40.95 31.52
C LYS A 506 -43.01 -40.06 32.73
N LEU A 507 -42.68 -38.76 32.66
CA LEU A 507 -42.99 -37.79 33.71
C LEU A 507 -44.44 -37.34 33.64
N THR A 508 -45.01 -37.16 32.45
CA THR A 508 -46.42 -36.77 32.28
C THR A 508 -47.38 -37.91 32.66
N LEU A 509 -47.12 -39.14 32.22
CA LEU A 509 -47.93 -40.32 32.60
C LEU A 509 -47.91 -40.61 34.12
N LYS A 510 -46.81 -40.32 34.81
CA LYS A 510 -46.73 -40.46 36.28
C LYS A 510 -47.41 -39.33 37.04
N ALA A 511 -47.61 -38.17 36.42
CA ALA A 511 -48.34 -37.05 37.03
C ALA A 511 -49.85 -37.29 36.95
N GLU A 512 -50.36 -37.87 35.86
CA GLU A 512 -51.77 -38.24 35.71
C GLU A 512 -52.19 -39.44 36.55
N GLY A 513 -51.28 -40.40 36.79
CA GLY A 513 -51.53 -41.55 37.68
C GLY A 513 -51.37 -41.26 39.18
N GLY A 514 -51.07 -40.03 39.57
CA GLY A 514 -50.79 -39.61 40.96
C GLY A 514 -52.00 -39.06 41.72
N ASN A 515 -53.15 -38.88 41.07
CA ASN A 515 -54.43 -38.52 41.69
C ASN A 515 -55.43 -39.68 41.56
N ARG A 516 -55.16 -40.78 42.27
CA ARG A 516 -56.19 -41.78 42.60
C ARG A 516 -56.25 -41.94 44.11
#